data_AF-A0AA38NMA2-F1
#
_entry.id   AF-A0AA38NMA2-F1
#
_cell.length_a   1.000
_cell.length_b   1.000
_cell.length_c   1.000
_cell.angle_alpha   90.00
_cell.angle_beta   90.00
_cell.angle_gamma   90.00
#
_symmetry.space_group_name_H-M   'P 1'
#
loop_
_entity.id
_entity.type
_entity.pdbx_description
1 polymer ?
#
loop_
_entity_poly.entity_id
_entity_poly.type
_entity_poly.pdbx_seq_one_letter_code
_entity_poly.pdbx_strand_id
1 'polypeptide(L)'
;MTFEFNCLVLDSHPSINRIFAVQISETDTVATLKKKIKQEVQPAFEHFPANSLDLWNVSVPIEGLSDTHLHDLQPAQAPLLTVKRLSGLFPNPPPEEHLHIIVRPPAVAAPPDPQPLLELNCLVLGDQLNRIFPVKIPARELVGSLKEVIKEKKHPEFRRIAADKLALWRVSEVVDENLENRLHQADFPTKPLLSPIDELGTVFLDPPVKGRLHIVVGRPENGKLNSLWGSCV
;
A
#
# COMPACT_ATOMS: atom_id res chain seq x y z
N MET A 1 0.21 44.88 -4.42
CA MET A 1 -0.94 44.44 -3.60
C MET A 1 -0.77 42.98 -3.20
N THR A 2 -1.33 42.59 -2.05
CA THR A 2 -1.36 41.20 -1.57
C THR A 2 -2.79 40.68 -1.65
N PHE A 3 -2.95 39.44 -2.10
CA PHE A 3 -4.20 38.69 -2.05
C PHE A 3 -4.20 37.74 -0.86
N GLU A 4 -5.38 37.55 -0.28
CA GLU A 4 -5.67 36.51 0.68
C GLU A 4 -6.63 35.49 0.03
N PHE A 5 -6.16 34.26 -0.18
CA PHE A 5 -6.96 33.21 -0.78
C PHE A 5 -7.42 32.19 0.25
N ASN A 6 -8.74 32.06 0.41
CA ASN A 6 -9.33 30.91 1.09
C ASN A 6 -9.25 29.70 0.16
N CYS A 7 -8.56 28.67 0.63
CA CYS A 7 -8.24 27.47 -0.13
C CYS A 7 -8.93 26.26 0.50
N LEU A 8 -9.50 25.39 -0.34
CA LEU A 8 -10.08 24.10 0.07
C LEU A 8 -9.33 22.97 -0.64
N VAL A 9 -8.89 21.97 0.11
CA VAL A 9 -8.34 20.73 -0.45
C VAL A 9 -9.48 19.75 -0.73
N LEU A 10 -9.65 19.33 -1.99
CA LEU A 10 -10.53 18.24 -2.37
C LEU A 10 -9.76 16.91 -2.33
N ASP A 11 -9.61 16.37 -1.12
CA ASP A 11 -9.07 15.02 -0.85
C ASP A 11 -10.19 13.99 -0.69
N SER A 12 -9.94 12.84 -0.03
CA SER A 12 -10.95 11.80 0.20
C SER A 12 -12.01 12.17 1.24
N HIS A 13 -11.76 13.19 2.07
CA HIS A 13 -12.67 13.64 3.13
C HIS A 13 -12.60 15.18 3.25
N PRO A 14 -13.03 15.91 2.20
CA PRO A 14 -13.01 17.36 2.23
C PRO A 14 -13.96 17.86 3.32
N SER A 15 -13.60 18.97 3.98
CA SER A 15 -14.44 19.60 4.99
C SER A 15 -14.25 21.11 4.96
N ILE A 16 -15.34 21.85 5.15
CA ILE A 16 -15.36 23.32 5.20
C ILE A 16 -14.49 23.83 6.36
N ASN A 17 -14.46 23.10 7.47
CA ASN A 17 -13.63 23.42 8.61
C ASN A 17 -12.11 23.30 8.34
N ARG A 18 -11.74 22.78 7.16
CA ARG A 18 -10.35 22.70 6.70
C ARG A 18 -10.00 23.77 5.65
N ILE A 19 -10.88 24.74 5.41
CA ILE A 19 -10.54 25.91 4.60
C ILE A 19 -9.46 26.71 5.32
N PHE A 20 -8.43 27.12 4.59
CA PHE A 20 -7.30 27.87 5.12
C PHE A 20 -6.94 29.05 4.21
N ALA A 21 -6.42 30.11 4.82
CA ALA A 21 -6.02 31.31 4.10
C ALA A 21 -4.56 31.23 3.64
N VAL A 22 -4.28 31.70 2.42
CA VAL A 22 -2.93 31.86 1.87
C VAL A 22 -2.71 33.31 1.45
N GLN A 23 -1.72 33.95 2.06
CA GLN A 23 -1.28 35.30 1.68
C GLN A 23 -0.28 35.24 0.52
N ILE A 24 -0.50 35.99 -0.55
CA ILE A 24 0.37 35.97 -1.73
C ILE A 24 0.38 37.31 -2.47
N SER A 25 1.46 37.65 -3.19
CA SER A 25 1.49 38.89 -3.98
C SER A 25 0.65 38.75 -5.24
N GLU A 26 -0.01 39.81 -5.69
CA GLU A 26 -0.65 39.85 -7.02
C GLU A 26 0.37 39.59 -8.16
N THR A 27 1.64 39.90 -7.90
CA THR A 27 2.72 39.76 -8.87
C THR A 27 3.26 38.35 -8.98
N ASP A 28 2.93 37.50 -8.01
CA ASP A 28 3.33 36.10 -7.97
C ASP A 28 2.59 35.27 -9.03
N THR A 29 3.10 34.07 -9.25
CA THR A 29 2.54 33.10 -10.19
C THR A 29 1.75 32.02 -9.47
N VAL A 30 0.95 31.28 -10.23
CA VAL A 30 0.30 30.04 -9.76
C VAL A 30 1.35 29.05 -9.23
N ALA A 31 2.57 29.01 -9.77
CA ALA A 31 3.67 28.20 -9.23
C ALA A 31 4.03 28.56 -7.78
N THR A 32 4.11 29.86 -7.48
CA THR A 32 4.36 30.36 -6.12
C THR A 32 3.19 30.01 -5.20
N LEU A 33 1.96 30.16 -5.67
CA LEU A 33 0.75 29.78 -4.92
C LEU A 33 0.76 28.29 -4.56
N LYS A 34 1.07 27.41 -5.52
CA LYS A 34 1.20 25.95 -5.27
C LYS A 34 2.24 25.65 -4.18
N LYS A 35 3.39 26.36 -4.17
CA LYS A 35 4.42 26.18 -3.13
C LYS A 35 3.94 26.62 -1.75
N LYS A 36 3.25 27.76 -1.65
CA LYS A 36 2.68 28.24 -0.39
C LYS A 36 1.61 27.29 0.15
N ILE A 37 0.68 26.86 -0.70
CA ILE A 37 -0.33 25.85 -0.33
C ILE A 37 0.33 24.57 0.21
N LYS A 38 1.37 24.06 -0.48
CA LYS A 38 2.10 22.89 0.00
C LYS A 38 2.73 23.11 1.38
N GLN A 39 3.19 24.31 1.69
CA GLN A 39 3.78 24.63 3.00
C GLN A 39 2.72 24.68 4.11
N GLU A 40 1.55 25.29 3.85
CA GLU A 40 0.45 25.38 4.82
C GLU A 40 -0.15 24.01 5.16
N VAL A 41 -0.17 23.08 4.20
CA VAL A 41 -0.82 21.75 4.33
C VAL A 41 0.18 20.67 4.80
N GLN A 42 1.34 21.05 5.34
CA GLN A 42 2.28 20.08 5.91
C GLN A 42 1.74 19.42 7.18
N PRO A 43 2.06 18.13 7.43
CA PRO A 43 2.92 17.24 6.63
C PRO A 43 2.20 16.53 5.48
N ALA A 44 0.89 16.76 5.28
CA ALA A 44 0.08 15.95 4.36
C ALA A 44 0.57 16.02 2.90
N PHE A 45 1.17 17.14 2.47
CA PHE A 45 1.64 17.34 1.09
C PHE A 45 3.15 17.10 0.91
N GLU A 46 3.85 16.49 1.88
CA GLU A 46 5.31 16.32 1.83
C GLU A 46 5.77 15.46 0.64
N HIS A 47 4.99 14.42 0.31
CA HIS A 47 5.36 13.29 -0.55
C HIS A 47 5.27 13.50 -2.07
N PHE A 48 4.77 14.65 -2.54
CA PHE A 48 4.74 14.99 -3.97
C PHE A 48 5.18 16.43 -4.22
N PRO A 49 5.76 16.77 -5.38
CA PRO A 49 6.23 18.13 -5.64
C PRO A 49 5.06 19.12 -5.78
N ALA A 50 5.22 20.37 -5.34
CA ALA A 50 4.13 21.36 -5.39
C ALA A 50 3.53 21.57 -6.79
N ASN A 51 4.32 21.37 -7.86
CA ASN A 51 3.86 21.52 -9.23
C ASN A 51 2.85 20.45 -9.67
N SER A 52 2.69 19.36 -8.93
CA SER A 52 1.69 18.31 -9.20
C SER A 52 0.31 18.62 -8.63
N LEU A 53 0.15 19.72 -7.89
CA LEU A 53 -1.17 20.21 -7.46
C LEU A 53 -1.93 20.77 -8.66
N ASP A 54 -3.20 20.43 -8.80
CA ASP A 54 -4.12 21.14 -9.68
C ASP A 54 -4.89 22.18 -8.87
N LEU A 55 -4.92 23.41 -9.39
CA LEU A 55 -5.60 24.54 -8.76
C LEU A 55 -6.69 25.06 -9.68
N TRP A 56 -7.84 25.43 -9.12
CA TRP A 56 -8.87 26.19 -9.83
C TRP A 56 -9.21 27.44 -9.05
N ASN A 57 -9.45 28.54 -9.75
CA ASN A 57 -10.07 29.72 -9.15
C ASN A 57 -11.59 29.56 -9.15
N VAL A 58 -12.19 29.88 -8.02
CA VAL A 58 -13.64 29.91 -7.81
C VAL A 58 -14.00 31.16 -7.01
N SER A 59 -15.29 31.46 -6.91
CA SER A 59 -15.81 32.51 -6.03
C SER A 59 -17.14 32.02 -5.48
N VAL A 60 -17.08 31.28 -4.37
CA VAL A 60 -18.25 30.65 -3.74
C VAL A 60 -18.37 31.16 -2.31
N PRO A 61 -19.50 31.78 -1.89
CA PRO A 61 -19.69 32.19 -0.50
C PRO A 61 -19.60 31.00 0.46
N ILE A 62 -18.84 31.13 1.56
CA ILE A 62 -18.62 30.02 2.50
C ILE A 62 -19.89 29.70 3.30
N GLU A 63 -20.72 30.71 3.62
CA GLU A 63 -21.95 30.56 4.41
C GLU A 63 -22.94 29.52 3.84
N GLY A 64 -22.88 29.26 2.52
CA GLY A 64 -23.74 28.31 1.84
C GLY A 64 -23.13 26.93 1.58
N LEU A 65 -21.89 26.69 1.99
CA LEU A 65 -21.22 25.40 1.75
C LEU A 65 -21.70 24.35 2.76
N SER A 66 -21.83 23.10 2.31
CA SER A 66 -21.97 21.92 3.18
C SER A 66 -20.93 20.85 2.81
N ASP A 67 -20.42 20.11 3.81
CA ASP A 67 -19.44 19.04 3.61
C ASP A 67 -19.93 17.98 2.60
N THR A 68 -21.25 17.78 2.51
CA THR A 68 -21.89 16.81 1.61
C THR A 68 -21.72 17.10 0.13
N HIS A 69 -21.48 18.35 -0.27
CA HIS A 69 -21.45 18.78 -1.67
C HIS A 69 -20.09 19.34 -2.11
N LEU A 70 -19.04 19.20 -1.29
CA LEU A 70 -17.73 19.75 -1.63
C LEU A 70 -17.11 19.09 -2.87
N HIS A 71 -17.37 17.80 -3.10
CA HIS A 71 -16.89 17.10 -4.29
C HIS A 71 -17.51 17.64 -5.59
N ASP A 72 -18.72 18.19 -5.53
CA ASP A 72 -19.41 18.78 -6.68
C ASP A 72 -18.83 20.14 -7.07
N LEU A 73 -17.99 20.74 -6.21
CA LEU A 73 -17.31 22.00 -6.50
C LEU A 73 -16.21 21.87 -7.54
N GLN A 74 -15.82 20.64 -7.94
CA GLN A 74 -14.79 20.44 -8.95
C GLN A 74 -15.19 21.14 -10.26
N PRO A 75 -14.45 22.17 -10.71
CA PRO A 75 -14.86 22.92 -11.89
C PRO A 75 -14.67 22.10 -13.17
N ALA A 76 -15.58 22.27 -14.13
CA ALA A 76 -15.48 21.63 -15.45
C ALA A 76 -14.33 22.20 -16.31
N GLN A 77 -13.81 23.38 -15.97
CA GLN A 77 -12.68 23.99 -16.69
C GLN A 77 -11.34 23.34 -16.35
N ALA A 78 -10.36 23.56 -17.24
CA ALA A 78 -8.98 23.14 -17.01
C ALA A 78 -8.37 23.83 -15.77
N PRO A 79 -7.43 23.16 -15.07
CA PRO A 79 -6.68 23.77 -13.97
C PRO A 79 -5.90 25.02 -14.41
N LEU A 80 -5.60 25.89 -13.44
CA LEU A 80 -4.78 27.08 -13.62
C LEU A 80 -3.37 26.72 -14.10
N LEU A 81 -2.94 27.38 -15.18
CA LEU A 81 -1.60 27.21 -15.71
C LEU A 81 -0.55 27.79 -14.74
N THR A 82 0.44 26.96 -14.40
CA THR A 82 1.52 27.28 -13.44
C THR A 82 2.25 28.60 -13.70
N VAL A 83 2.40 28.99 -14.96
CA VAL A 83 3.12 30.22 -15.38
C VAL A 83 2.28 31.50 -15.31
N LYS A 84 0.96 31.40 -15.12
CA LYS A 84 0.09 32.58 -15.09
C LYS A 84 0.34 33.37 -13.81
N ARG A 85 0.35 34.70 -13.95
CA ARG A 85 0.41 35.64 -12.83
C ARG A 85 -0.97 35.78 -12.20
N LEU A 86 -1.01 35.93 -10.88
CA LEU A 86 -2.26 36.04 -10.14
C LEU A 86 -3.03 37.31 -10.50
N SER A 87 -2.35 38.44 -10.73
CA SER A 87 -2.99 39.67 -11.19
C SER A 87 -3.74 39.51 -12.53
N GLY A 88 -3.35 38.54 -13.37
CA GLY A 88 -4.03 38.25 -14.62
C GLY A 88 -5.23 37.31 -14.46
N LEU A 89 -5.34 36.63 -13.32
CA LEU A 89 -6.44 35.72 -12.98
C LEU A 89 -7.47 36.39 -12.06
N PHE A 90 -7.01 37.34 -11.24
CA PHE A 90 -7.81 38.10 -10.28
C PHE A 90 -7.57 39.60 -10.53
N PRO A 91 -8.30 40.21 -11.49
CA PRO A 91 -8.15 41.62 -11.82
C PRO A 91 -8.66 42.53 -10.70
N ASN A 92 -9.55 42.01 -9.85
CA ASN A 92 -10.04 42.64 -8.64
C ASN A 92 -9.64 41.78 -7.42
N PRO A 93 -9.50 42.39 -6.23
CA PRO A 93 -9.35 41.62 -5.00
C PRO A 93 -10.48 40.58 -4.86
N PRO A 94 -10.15 39.35 -4.46
CA PRO A 94 -11.17 38.33 -4.22
C PRO A 94 -12.09 38.78 -3.06
N PRO A 95 -13.42 38.51 -3.13
CA PRO A 95 -14.36 38.90 -2.07
C PRO A 95 -13.99 38.29 -0.72
N GLU A 96 -14.28 38.97 0.38
CA GLU A 96 -14.13 38.36 1.71
C GLU A 96 -15.12 37.21 1.90
N GLU A 97 -14.81 36.27 2.79
CA GLU A 97 -15.69 35.13 3.16
C GLU A 97 -16.11 34.21 1.99
N HIS A 98 -15.39 34.25 0.87
CA HIS A 98 -15.58 33.36 -0.26
C HIS A 98 -14.46 32.31 -0.30
N LEU A 99 -14.79 31.12 -0.79
CA LEU A 99 -13.80 30.16 -1.26
C LEU A 99 -13.20 30.70 -2.58
N HIS A 100 -11.87 30.80 -2.63
CA HIS A 100 -11.14 31.39 -3.76
C HIS A 100 -10.43 30.34 -4.61
N ILE A 101 -9.86 29.32 -3.95
CA ILE A 101 -9.04 28.31 -4.62
C ILE A 101 -9.50 26.91 -4.22
N ILE A 102 -9.77 26.08 -5.22
CA ILE A 102 -9.89 24.64 -5.04
C ILE A 102 -8.54 24.01 -5.34
N VAL A 103 -8.06 23.20 -4.41
CA VAL A 103 -6.80 22.48 -4.49
C VAL A 103 -7.11 21.00 -4.64
N ARG A 104 -6.73 20.41 -5.77
CA ARG A 104 -6.68 18.96 -5.91
C ARG A 104 -5.22 18.52 -5.78
N PRO A 105 -4.87 17.70 -4.77
CA PRO A 105 -3.59 17.02 -4.81
C PRO A 105 -3.52 16.16 -6.07
N PRO A 106 -2.33 15.82 -6.60
CA PRO A 106 -2.27 14.83 -7.67
C PRO A 106 -3.13 13.65 -7.26
N ALA A 107 -3.79 12.99 -8.21
CA ALA A 107 -4.25 11.63 -7.98
C ALA A 107 -2.99 10.81 -7.74
N VAL A 108 -2.50 10.86 -6.51
CA VAL A 108 -1.56 9.92 -5.96
C VAL A 108 -2.32 8.63 -6.18
N ALA A 109 -1.90 7.84 -7.18
CA ALA A 109 -2.16 6.42 -7.14
C ALA A 109 -1.90 6.05 -5.70
N ALA A 110 -2.97 5.73 -4.97
CA ALA A 110 -2.98 5.71 -3.52
C ALA A 110 -1.62 5.18 -3.04
N PRO A 111 -0.95 5.81 -2.04
CA PRO A 111 0.27 5.24 -1.49
C PRO A 111 0.00 3.74 -1.36
N PRO A 112 0.75 2.86 -2.06
CA PRO A 112 0.27 1.55 -2.50
C PRO A 112 -0.48 0.97 -1.33
N ASP A 113 -1.83 0.94 -1.46
CA ASP A 113 -2.79 0.63 -0.38
C ASP A 113 -2.08 -0.30 0.60
N PRO A 114 -1.81 0.07 1.88
CA PRO A 114 -0.81 -0.59 2.71
C PRO A 114 -0.84 -2.08 2.46
N GLN A 115 0.08 -2.53 1.58
CA GLN A 115 -0.17 -3.76 0.83
C GLN A 115 -0.28 -4.85 1.88
N PRO A 116 -1.41 -5.58 1.94
CA PRO A 116 -1.67 -6.44 3.08
C PRO A 116 -0.46 -7.33 3.28
N LEU A 117 0.29 -7.05 4.36
CA LEU A 117 1.56 -7.69 4.59
C LEU A 117 1.24 -9.01 5.27
N LEU A 118 1.43 -10.10 4.56
CA LEU A 118 1.20 -11.42 5.10
C LEU A 118 2.35 -11.77 6.05
N GLU A 119 2.01 -12.17 7.27
CA GLU A 119 2.93 -12.79 8.20
C GLU A 119 2.67 -14.30 8.20
N LEU A 120 3.47 -15.03 7.42
CA LEU A 120 3.32 -16.47 7.22
C LEU A 120 4.29 -17.23 8.12
N ASN A 121 3.77 -18.17 8.90
CA ASN A 121 4.58 -19.12 9.65
C ASN A 121 4.89 -20.32 8.75
N CYS A 122 6.17 -20.57 8.55
CA CYS A 122 6.69 -21.59 7.66
C CYS A 122 7.41 -22.68 8.48
N LEU A 123 7.29 -23.94 8.06
CA LEU A 123 8.06 -25.06 8.60
C LEU A 123 8.62 -25.89 7.45
N VAL A 124 9.88 -26.29 7.54
CA VAL A 124 10.44 -27.23 6.57
C VAL A 124 9.99 -28.63 6.93
N LEU A 125 9.50 -29.38 5.94
CA LEU A 125 9.06 -30.75 6.14
C LEU A 125 10.22 -31.60 6.69
N GLY A 126 9.98 -32.25 7.84
CA GLY A 126 10.97 -33.03 8.58
C GLY A 126 11.77 -32.26 9.63
N ASP A 127 11.61 -30.93 9.75
CA ASP A 127 12.18 -30.16 10.86
C ASP A 127 11.28 -30.26 12.12
N GLN A 128 11.87 -30.01 13.29
CA GLN A 128 11.18 -29.94 14.59
C GLN A 128 10.29 -28.68 14.70
N LEU A 129 9.21 -28.72 15.50
CA LEU A 129 8.27 -27.58 15.62
C LEU A 129 8.92 -26.27 16.11
N ASN A 130 9.95 -26.35 16.94
CA ASN A 130 10.68 -25.17 17.40
C ASN A 130 11.49 -24.47 16.28
N ARG A 131 11.50 -25.02 15.06
CA ARG A 131 12.10 -24.44 13.86
C ARG A 131 11.10 -23.72 12.96
N ILE A 132 9.83 -23.60 13.37
CA ILE A 132 8.87 -22.72 12.68
C ILE A 132 9.44 -21.30 12.62
N PHE A 133 9.40 -20.69 11.44
CA PHE A 133 9.95 -19.36 11.21
C PHE A 133 8.94 -18.45 10.49
N PRO A 134 8.87 -17.16 10.88
CA PRO A 134 7.99 -16.21 10.23
C PRO A 134 8.63 -15.62 8.97
N VAL A 135 7.80 -15.44 7.94
CA VAL A 135 8.09 -14.70 6.72
C VAL A 135 7.10 -13.54 6.60
N LYS A 136 7.59 -12.34 6.31
CA LYS A 136 6.77 -11.19 5.98
C LYS A 136 6.87 -10.92 4.50
N ILE A 137 5.74 -10.88 3.79
CA ILE A 137 5.71 -10.66 2.34
C ILE A 137 4.39 -9.98 1.93
N PRO A 138 4.41 -9.00 1.02
CA PRO A 138 3.18 -8.38 0.54
C PRO A 138 2.25 -9.39 -0.14
N ALA A 139 0.94 -9.28 0.06
CA ALA A 139 -0.05 -10.19 -0.54
C ALA A 139 -0.02 -10.19 -2.07
N ARG A 140 0.32 -9.07 -2.71
CA ARG A 140 0.45 -8.98 -4.17
C ARG A 140 1.65 -9.72 -4.77
N GLU A 141 2.59 -10.16 -3.93
CA GLU A 141 3.73 -10.91 -4.41
C GLU A 141 3.31 -12.30 -4.86
N LEU A 142 4.10 -12.87 -5.76
CA LEU A 142 3.86 -14.22 -6.24
C LEU A 142 4.43 -15.26 -5.27
N VAL A 143 3.91 -16.47 -5.32
CA VAL A 143 4.49 -17.63 -4.64
C VAL A 143 5.96 -17.84 -5.03
N GLY A 144 6.36 -17.51 -6.27
CA GLY A 144 7.77 -17.49 -6.68
C GLY A 144 8.64 -16.58 -5.81
N SER A 145 8.17 -15.35 -5.54
CA SER A 145 8.85 -14.41 -4.63
C SER A 145 8.93 -14.98 -3.21
N LEU A 146 7.87 -15.64 -2.72
CA LEU A 146 7.87 -16.31 -1.42
C LEU A 146 8.96 -17.40 -1.33
N LYS A 147 9.18 -18.17 -2.38
CA LYS A 147 10.27 -19.18 -2.42
C LYS A 147 11.64 -18.54 -2.25
N GLU A 148 11.91 -17.41 -2.90
CA GLU A 148 13.18 -16.68 -2.74
C GLU A 148 13.35 -16.15 -1.32
N VAL A 149 12.30 -15.57 -0.74
CA VAL A 149 12.35 -15.07 0.65
C VAL A 149 12.60 -16.21 1.64
N ILE A 150 11.96 -17.37 1.46
CA ILE A 150 12.21 -18.57 2.29
C ILE A 150 13.65 -19.05 2.16
N LYS A 151 14.18 -19.12 0.92
CA LYS A 151 15.56 -19.51 0.66
C LYS A 151 16.56 -18.60 1.38
N GLU A 152 16.37 -17.29 1.28
CA GLU A 152 17.23 -16.32 1.96
C GLU A 152 17.12 -16.46 3.48
N LYS A 153 15.90 -16.60 4.01
CA LYS A 153 15.65 -16.77 5.44
C LYS A 153 16.32 -18.02 6.02
N LYS A 154 16.46 -19.07 5.21
CA LYS A 154 17.09 -20.35 5.58
C LYS A 154 18.55 -20.44 5.12
N HIS A 155 19.21 -19.33 4.82
CA HIS A 155 20.66 -19.34 4.59
C HIS A 155 21.40 -19.71 5.90
N PRO A 156 22.45 -20.57 5.87
CA PRO A 156 23.06 -21.20 4.70
C PRO A 156 22.44 -22.54 4.27
N GLU A 157 21.46 -23.07 5.01
CA GLU A 157 20.83 -24.38 4.78
C GLU A 157 20.33 -24.55 3.33
N PHE A 158 19.68 -23.51 2.77
CA PHE A 158 19.16 -23.53 1.40
C PHE A 158 20.09 -22.88 0.37
N ARG A 159 21.34 -22.54 0.73
CA ARG A 159 22.27 -21.82 -0.17
C ARG A 159 22.48 -22.52 -1.52
N ARG A 160 22.50 -23.86 -1.52
CA ARG A 160 22.74 -24.69 -2.72
C ARG A 160 21.46 -25.16 -3.41
N ILE A 161 20.29 -24.76 -2.91
CA ILE A 161 18.99 -25.14 -3.47
C ILE A 161 18.48 -23.92 -4.25
N ALA A 162 18.14 -24.10 -5.53
CA ALA A 162 17.47 -23.04 -6.28
C ALA A 162 16.04 -22.87 -5.75
N ALA A 163 15.58 -21.63 -5.58
CA ALA A 163 14.30 -21.38 -4.90
C ALA A 163 13.13 -22.02 -5.64
N ASP A 164 13.16 -22.07 -6.98
CA ASP A 164 12.16 -22.73 -7.82
C ASP A 164 11.97 -24.22 -7.49
N LYS A 165 13.02 -24.87 -6.95
CA LYS A 165 13.00 -26.29 -6.53
C LYS A 165 12.35 -26.53 -5.17
N LEU A 166 12.03 -25.49 -4.41
CA LEU A 166 11.26 -25.64 -3.18
C LEU A 166 9.80 -25.96 -3.52
N ALA A 167 9.26 -27.00 -2.89
CA ALA A 167 7.82 -27.28 -2.91
C ALA A 167 7.16 -26.52 -1.76
N LEU A 168 6.05 -25.82 -2.02
CA LEU A 168 5.30 -25.11 -0.99
C LEU A 168 3.87 -25.63 -0.96
N TRP A 169 3.40 -25.97 0.24
CA TRP A 169 2.00 -26.32 0.49
C TRP A 169 1.38 -25.33 1.47
N ARG A 170 0.19 -24.84 1.13
CA ARG A 170 -0.63 -24.08 2.07
C ARG A 170 -1.27 -25.03 3.07
N VAL A 171 -1.19 -24.69 4.35
CA VAL A 171 -1.85 -25.38 5.46
C VAL A 171 -2.51 -24.34 6.39
N SER A 172 -3.35 -24.80 7.31
CA SER A 172 -3.96 -23.95 8.35
C SER A 172 -4.02 -24.72 9.67
N GLU A 173 -2.86 -25.21 10.10
CA GLU A 173 -2.75 -26.07 11.27
C GLU A 173 -2.51 -25.24 12.54
N VAL A 174 -3.15 -25.61 13.63
CA VAL A 174 -2.83 -25.03 14.95
C VAL A 174 -1.43 -25.49 15.37
N VAL A 175 -0.64 -24.64 16.01
CA VAL A 175 0.66 -25.04 16.57
C VAL A 175 0.43 -25.53 18.00
N ASP A 176 0.23 -26.84 18.15
CA ASP A 176 0.03 -27.56 19.41
C ASP A 176 0.89 -28.83 19.46
N GLU A 177 0.84 -29.57 20.58
CA GLU A 177 1.59 -30.81 20.78
C GLU A 177 1.27 -31.90 19.74
N ASN A 178 0.11 -31.82 19.09
CA ASN A 178 -0.35 -32.78 18.09
C ASN A 178 0.03 -32.39 16.65
N LEU A 179 0.67 -31.23 16.43
CA LEU A 179 1.02 -30.76 15.10
C LEU A 179 1.95 -31.73 14.37
N GLU A 180 2.96 -32.29 15.05
CA GLU A 180 3.88 -33.26 14.43
C GLU A 180 3.12 -34.47 13.87
N ASN A 181 2.20 -35.04 14.66
CA ASN A 181 1.37 -36.16 14.23
C ASN A 181 0.52 -35.82 12.99
N ARG A 182 -0.07 -34.61 12.95
CA ARG A 182 -0.85 -34.16 11.79
C ARG A 182 0.01 -33.99 10.53
N LEU A 183 1.22 -33.46 10.69
CA LEU A 183 2.17 -33.32 9.58
C LEU A 183 2.70 -34.67 9.09
N HIS A 184 2.92 -35.64 9.99
CA HIS A 184 3.32 -37.00 9.62
C HIS A 184 2.24 -37.78 8.87
N GLN A 185 0.97 -37.58 9.25
CA GLN A 185 -0.17 -38.21 8.57
C GLN A 185 -0.54 -37.50 7.26
N ALA A 186 -0.05 -36.27 7.05
CA ALA A 186 -0.29 -35.53 5.84
C ALA A 186 0.57 -36.06 4.69
N ASP A 187 -0.09 -36.60 3.67
CA ASP A 187 0.55 -37.03 2.42
C ASP A 187 0.81 -35.81 1.51
N PHE A 188 1.82 -35.00 1.85
CA PHE A 188 2.17 -33.80 1.08
C PHE A 188 2.46 -34.04 -0.41
N PRO A 189 3.14 -35.13 -0.82
CA PRO A 189 3.34 -35.43 -2.24
C PRO A 189 2.06 -35.53 -3.06
N THR A 190 0.92 -35.88 -2.46
CA THR A 190 -0.38 -35.96 -3.16
C THR A 190 -1.22 -34.70 -3.02
N LYS A 191 -0.82 -33.75 -2.16
CA LYS A 191 -1.49 -32.45 -1.99
C LYS A 191 -1.10 -31.47 -3.11
N PRO A 192 -2.01 -30.58 -3.53
CA PRO A 192 -1.71 -29.57 -4.54
C PRO A 192 -0.61 -28.63 -4.05
N LEU A 193 0.43 -28.46 -4.86
CA LEU A 193 1.47 -27.47 -4.62
C LEU A 193 0.95 -26.07 -4.96
N LEU A 194 1.46 -25.06 -4.26
CA LEU A 194 1.26 -23.66 -4.66
C LEU A 194 1.97 -23.38 -5.98
N SER A 195 1.25 -22.81 -6.94
CA SER A 195 1.83 -22.48 -8.24
C SER A 195 2.72 -21.25 -8.11
N PRO A 196 3.94 -21.21 -8.70
CA PRO A 196 4.84 -20.07 -8.60
C PRO A 196 4.27 -18.74 -9.13
N ILE A 197 3.24 -18.81 -9.97
CA ILE A 197 2.58 -17.64 -10.58
C ILE A 197 1.31 -17.22 -9.82
N ASP A 198 0.90 -17.95 -8.79
CA ASP A 198 -0.24 -17.55 -7.97
C ASP A 198 0.14 -16.32 -7.13
N GLU A 199 -0.77 -15.36 -7.05
CA GLU A 199 -0.64 -14.22 -6.17
C GLU A 199 -1.01 -14.62 -4.73
N LEU A 200 -0.21 -14.23 -3.74
CA LEU A 200 -0.41 -14.67 -2.37
C LEU A 200 -1.74 -14.18 -1.78
N GLY A 201 -2.25 -13.02 -2.19
CA GLY A 201 -3.57 -12.50 -1.81
C GLY A 201 -4.73 -13.38 -2.28
N THR A 202 -4.57 -14.06 -3.42
CA THR A 202 -5.55 -15.04 -3.90
C THR A 202 -5.41 -16.39 -3.20
N VAL A 203 -4.20 -16.74 -2.76
CA VAL A 203 -3.92 -17.96 -1.99
C VAL A 203 -4.42 -17.81 -0.55
N PHE A 204 -4.30 -16.62 0.04
CA PHE A 204 -4.69 -16.27 1.40
C PHE A 204 -5.80 -15.21 1.38
N LEU A 205 -7.01 -15.63 0.99
CA LEU A 205 -8.20 -14.77 0.93
C LEU A 205 -8.51 -14.08 2.27
N ASP A 206 -8.28 -14.78 3.37
CA ASP A 206 -8.37 -14.24 4.73
C ASP A 206 -6.97 -14.02 5.31
N PRO A 207 -6.79 -12.98 6.17
CA PRO A 207 -5.54 -12.77 6.89
C PRO A 207 -5.08 -14.05 7.62
N PRO A 208 -3.82 -14.47 7.43
CA PRO A 208 -3.22 -15.59 8.15
C PRO A 208 -3.43 -15.48 9.67
N VAL A 209 -4.08 -16.49 10.27
CA VAL A 209 -4.41 -16.47 11.69
C VAL A 209 -3.14 -16.63 12.53
N LYS A 210 -2.90 -15.69 13.45
CA LYS A 210 -1.74 -15.75 14.36
C LYS A 210 -1.70 -17.08 15.13
N GLY A 211 -0.50 -17.63 15.32
CA GLY A 211 -0.28 -18.88 16.04
C GLY A 211 -0.58 -20.17 15.25
N ARG A 212 -0.92 -20.06 13.95
CA ARG A 212 -1.05 -21.22 13.05
C ARG A 212 0.17 -21.41 12.18
N LEU A 213 0.41 -22.64 11.75
CA LEU A 213 1.29 -22.95 10.65
C LEU A 213 0.55 -22.68 9.33
N HIS A 214 1.22 -21.96 8.43
CA HIS A 214 0.63 -21.47 7.18
C HIS A 214 1.23 -22.13 5.94
N ILE A 215 2.53 -22.42 5.96
CA ILE A 215 3.26 -22.99 4.84
C ILE A 215 4.12 -24.16 5.33
N VAL A 216 4.04 -25.29 4.62
CA VAL A 216 5.02 -26.37 4.70
C VAL A 216 5.96 -26.28 3.50
N VAL A 217 7.26 -26.33 3.75
CA VAL A 217 8.32 -26.20 2.75
C VAL A 217 8.98 -27.55 2.51
N GLY A 218 8.83 -28.10 1.31
CA GLY A 218 9.51 -29.30 0.85
C GLY A 218 10.85 -28.97 0.20
N ARG A 219 11.88 -29.71 0.59
CA ARG A 219 13.17 -29.73 -0.13
C ARG A 219 13.00 -30.56 -1.40
N PRO A 220 13.71 -30.27 -2.51
CA PRO A 220 13.73 -31.17 -3.64
C PRO A 220 14.26 -32.53 -3.17
N GLU A 221 13.46 -33.58 -3.34
CA GLU A 221 13.96 -34.93 -3.11
C GLU A 221 15.08 -35.17 -4.11
N ASN A 222 16.23 -35.63 -3.62
CA ASN A 222 17.38 -36.00 -4.45
C ASN A 222 16.99 -37.19 -5.36
N GLY A 223 16.25 -36.94 -6.44
CA GLY A 223 16.06 -37.83 -7.58
C GLY A 223 15.51 -39.24 -7.33
N LYS A 224 14.91 -39.56 -6.18
CA LYS A 224 14.24 -40.85 -5.94
C LYS A 224 13.05 -40.70 -4.99
N LEU A 225 11.85 -41.01 -5.50
CA LEU A 225 10.81 -41.63 -4.69
C LEU A 225 11.41 -42.90 -4.09
N ASN A 226 11.73 -42.88 -2.81
CA ASN A 226 11.82 -44.08 -2.00
C ASN A 226 11.46 -43.70 -0.57
N SER A 227 10.42 -44.37 -0.08
CA SER A 227 10.11 -44.58 1.33
C SER A 227 11.35 -44.50 2.22
N LEU A 228 11.47 -43.42 2.99
CA LEU A 228 12.50 -43.26 4.00
C LEU A 228 11.89 -42.91 5.36
N TRP A 229 10.96 -43.75 5.84
CA TRP A 229 10.76 -43.96 7.28
C TRP A 229 10.42 -45.43 7.51
N GLY A 230 11.31 -46.30 7.05
CA GLY A 230 11.42 -47.67 7.52
C GLY A 230 12.78 -47.84 8.18
N SER A 231 12.77 -48.06 9.49
CA SER A 231 13.88 -48.48 10.36
C SER A 231 14.73 -47.37 10.98
N CYS A 232 14.57 -47.20 12.30
CA CYS A 232 15.64 -47.41 13.27
C CYS A 232 15.01 -47.83 14.62
N VAL A 233 15.41 -49.04 15.02
CA VAL A 233 15.38 -49.76 16.32
C VAL A 233 14.52 -49.21 17.45
#